data_AF-A0A7C1UYP9-F1
#
_entry.id   AF-A0A7C1UYP9-F1
#
_cell.length_a   1.000
_cell.length_b   1.000
_cell.length_c   1.000
_cell.angle_alpha   90.00
_cell.angle_beta   90.00
_cell.angle_gamma   90.00
#
_symmetry.space_group_name_H-M   'P 1'
#
loop_
_entity.id
_entity.type
_entity.pdbx_description
1 polymer ?
#
loop_
_entity_poly.entity_id
_entity_poly.type
_entity_poly.pdbx_seq_one_letter_code
_entity_poly.pdbx_strand_id
1 'polypeptide(L)'
;DVTFNKVVSDEHDLFGCCCYFGTHGGITAAARHIGNRDVKSYYGDTREPEQVQVRDLADEIRRVVRTKLLNPKWIEGMKRHGYKGAGDISKRVGRVYGWESTTQEVDDWIFDEIASTFILDKENRRFFQDYNPWAMEEITRRLLEAESRGLWNANPDVLQALRETYVEMEGWLEEKMGDIEGAFQGGSVDVFSSEDVKEWDRIMREFKSKVDTEFH
;
A
#
# COMPACT_ATOMS: atom_id res chain seq x y z
N ASP A 1 2.34 -28.43 -0.85
CA ASP A 1 3.65 -28.47 -0.18
C ASP A 1 4.39 -27.16 -0.32
N VAL A 2 4.35 -26.54 -1.50
CA VAL A 2 5.00 -25.25 -1.76
C VAL A 2 4.09 -24.33 -2.58
N THR A 3 4.29 -23.02 -2.48
CA THR A 3 3.79 -22.02 -3.45
C THR A 3 4.97 -21.36 -4.15
N PHE A 4 4.75 -20.92 -5.39
CA PHE A 4 5.80 -20.34 -6.21
C PHE A 4 5.24 -19.30 -7.17
N ASN A 5 5.97 -18.19 -7.31
CA ASN A 5 5.79 -17.22 -8.40
C ASN A 5 7.17 -16.82 -8.93
N LYS A 6 7.22 -16.16 -10.09
CA LYS A 6 8.46 -15.69 -10.70
C LYS A 6 8.35 -14.29 -11.27
N VAL A 7 9.48 -13.62 -11.38
CA VAL A 7 9.62 -12.36 -12.12
C VAL A 7 10.54 -12.55 -13.33
N VAL A 8 10.19 -11.87 -14.42
CA VAL A 8 10.89 -11.96 -15.72
C VAL A 8 11.61 -10.68 -16.12
N SER A 9 11.42 -9.56 -15.40
CA SER A 9 12.00 -8.25 -15.74
C SER A 9 12.55 -7.55 -14.49
N ASP A 10 13.60 -6.73 -14.64
CA ASP A 10 14.14 -5.86 -13.59
C ASP A 10 13.23 -4.66 -13.26
N GLU A 11 12.41 -4.25 -14.22
CA GLU A 11 11.48 -3.12 -14.08
C GLU A 11 10.40 -3.41 -13.05
N HIS A 12 10.03 -4.68 -12.93
CA HIS A 12 9.04 -5.14 -11.97
C HIS A 12 9.69 -5.97 -10.86
N ASP A 13 9.13 -5.85 -9.67
CA ASP A 13 9.50 -6.62 -8.49
C ASP A 13 8.20 -7.01 -7.77
N LEU A 14 8.31 -7.80 -6.70
CA LEU A 14 7.16 -8.27 -5.94
C LEU A 14 6.36 -7.14 -5.25
N PHE A 15 6.93 -5.94 -5.15
CA PHE A 15 6.22 -4.71 -4.73
C PHE A 15 5.86 -3.82 -5.92
N GLY A 16 5.89 -4.31 -7.15
CA GLY A 16 5.51 -3.55 -8.36
C GLY A 16 4.00 -3.46 -8.57
N CYS A 17 3.25 -4.47 -8.12
CA CYS A 17 1.80 -4.57 -8.28
C CYS A 17 1.16 -5.32 -7.10
N CYS A 18 -0.06 -4.94 -6.70
CA CYS A 18 -0.79 -5.67 -5.65
C CYS A 18 -1.20 -7.09 -6.07
N CYS A 19 -1.29 -7.37 -7.38
CA CYS A 19 -1.64 -8.69 -7.89
C CYS A 19 -0.67 -9.80 -7.42
N TYR A 20 0.59 -9.47 -7.12
CA TYR A 20 1.55 -10.47 -6.64
C TYR A 20 1.16 -11.03 -5.27
N PHE A 21 1.02 -10.18 -4.24
CA PHE A 21 0.56 -10.66 -2.92
C PHE A 21 -0.90 -11.13 -2.97
N GLY A 22 -1.74 -10.51 -3.81
CA GLY A 22 -3.14 -10.91 -3.96
C GLY A 22 -3.31 -12.34 -4.49
N THR A 23 -2.47 -12.74 -5.45
CA THR A 23 -2.53 -14.10 -6.04
C THR A 23 -1.61 -15.08 -5.33
N HIS A 24 -0.30 -14.84 -5.31
CA HIS A 24 0.67 -15.75 -4.70
C HIS A 24 0.51 -15.80 -3.19
N GLY A 25 0.37 -14.66 -2.54
CA GLY A 25 0.07 -14.59 -1.11
C GLY A 25 -1.28 -15.20 -0.78
N GLY A 26 -2.32 -14.87 -1.54
CA GLY A 26 -3.66 -15.45 -1.36
C GLY A 26 -3.69 -16.99 -1.47
N ILE A 27 -3.01 -17.56 -2.46
CA ILE A 27 -2.88 -19.02 -2.60
C ILE A 27 -2.08 -19.61 -1.43
N THR A 28 -1.04 -18.92 -0.95
CA THR A 28 -0.25 -19.36 0.21
C THR A 28 -1.09 -19.40 1.48
N ALA A 29 -1.83 -18.33 1.76
CA ALA A 29 -2.77 -18.26 2.88
C ALA A 29 -3.84 -19.37 2.81
N ALA A 30 -4.46 -19.56 1.64
CA ALA A 30 -5.47 -20.60 1.43
C ALA A 30 -4.89 -22.01 1.63
N ALA A 31 -3.70 -22.27 1.09
CA ALA A 31 -3.05 -23.57 1.21
C ALA A 31 -2.68 -23.90 2.67
N ARG A 32 -2.18 -22.91 3.44
CA ARG A 32 -1.91 -23.06 4.88
C ARG A 32 -3.19 -23.32 5.66
N HIS A 33 -4.24 -22.55 5.39
CA HIS A 33 -5.53 -22.67 6.08
C HIS A 33 -6.21 -24.02 5.83
N ILE A 34 -6.39 -24.40 4.57
CA ILE A 34 -7.05 -25.67 4.19
C ILE A 34 -6.20 -26.88 4.60
N GLY A 35 -4.88 -26.78 4.43
CA GLY A 35 -3.96 -27.87 4.72
C GLY A 35 -3.65 -28.07 6.20
N ASN A 36 -4.03 -27.12 7.06
CA ASN A 36 -3.64 -27.05 8.48
C ASN A 36 -2.16 -27.36 8.72
N ARG A 37 -1.31 -26.82 7.86
CA ARG A 37 0.14 -27.02 7.90
C ARG A 37 0.85 -25.84 7.26
N ASP A 38 2.10 -25.68 7.60
CA ASP A 38 2.92 -24.68 6.93
C ASP A 38 3.18 -25.06 5.47
N VAL A 39 3.32 -24.04 4.62
CA VAL A 39 3.55 -24.14 3.18
C VAL A 39 4.69 -23.20 2.83
N LYS A 40 5.80 -23.75 2.33
CA LYS A 40 6.95 -22.93 1.94
C LYS A 40 6.62 -22.10 0.72
N SER A 41 6.96 -20.81 0.76
CA SER A 41 6.76 -19.89 -0.36
C SER A 41 8.09 -19.53 -1.00
N TYR A 42 8.17 -19.74 -2.31
CA TYR A 42 9.38 -19.47 -3.09
C TYR A 42 9.13 -18.39 -4.15
N TYR A 43 10.19 -17.67 -4.50
CA TYR A 43 10.17 -16.69 -5.56
C TYR A 43 11.31 -16.95 -6.56
N GLY A 44 10.94 -17.08 -7.83
CA GLY A 44 11.84 -17.32 -8.94
C GLY A 44 12.29 -16.03 -9.61
N ASP A 45 13.59 -15.91 -9.79
CA ASP A 45 14.26 -14.83 -10.51
C ASP A 45 14.74 -15.39 -11.85
N THR A 46 14.01 -15.07 -12.92
CA THR A 46 14.32 -15.52 -14.29
C THR A 46 14.66 -14.34 -15.21
N ARG A 47 15.17 -13.25 -14.64
CA ARG A 47 15.52 -12.03 -15.39
C ARG A 47 16.74 -12.25 -16.29
N GLU A 48 17.70 -13.01 -15.78
CA GLU A 48 18.85 -13.52 -16.53
C GLU A 48 18.61 -14.99 -16.88
N PRO A 49 18.29 -15.34 -18.14
CA PRO A 49 17.97 -16.72 -18.53
C PRO A 49 19.10 -17.71 -18.23
N GLU A 50 20.35 -17.24 -18.26
CA GLU A 50 21.54 -18.05 -17.96
C GLU A 50 21.81 -18.19 -16.46
N GLN A 51 21.11 -17.42 -15.61
CA GLN A 51 21.30 -17.41 -14.16
C GLN A 51 19.95 -17.41 -13.41
N VAL A 52 19.15 -18.44 -13.67
CA VAL A 52 17.88 -18.65 -12.94
C VAL A 52 18.17 -18.92 -11.47
N GLN A 53 17.57 -18.14 -10.58
CA GLN A 53 17.68 -18.33 -9.14
C GLN A 53 16.30 -18.52 -8.52
N VAL A 54 16.19 -19.43 -7.56
CA VAL A 54 14.98 -19.62 -6.74
C VAL A 54 15.36 -19.33 -5.30
N ARG A 55 14.61 -18.45 -4.64
CA ARG A 55 14.84 -18.03 -3.26
C ARG A 55 13.60 -18.27 -2.42
N ASP A 56 13.78 -18.39 -1.11
CA ASP A 56 12.66 -18.26 -0.19
C ASP A 56 12.02 -16.86 -0.37
N LEU A 57 10.70 -16.77 -0.25
CA LEU A 57 9.97 -15.52 -0.45
C LEU A 57 10.48 -14.43 0.51
N ALA A 58 10.74 -14.79 1.77
CA ALA A 58 11.32 -13.89 2.76
C ALA A 58 12.68 -13.31 2.30
N ASP A 59 13.55 -14.12 1.69
CA ASP A 59 14.84 -13.65 1.18
C ASP A 59 14.69 -12.68 0.00
N GLU A 60 13.73 -12.94 -0.89
CA GLU A 60 13.45 -12.02 -1.98
C GLU A 60 12.82 -10.71 -1.47
N ILE A 61 11.93 -10.76 -0.48
CA ILE A 61 11.39 -9.58 0.19
C ILE A 61 12.54 -8.74 0.78
N ARG A 62 13.43 -9.34 1.57
CA ARG A 62 14.61 -8.66 2.15
C ARG A 62 15.47 -8.02 1.06
N ARG A 63 15.71 -8.75 -0.04
CA ARG A 63 16.50 -8.26 -1.18
C ARG A 63 15.84 -7.05 -1.84
N VAL A 64 14.56 -7.13 -2.19
CA VAL A 64 13.85 -6.05 -2.90
C VAL A 64 13.72 -4.81 -1.99
N VAL A 65 13.44 -5.00 -0.70
CA VAL A 65 13.41 -3.91 0.27
C VAL A 65 14.76 -3.19 0.30
N ARG A 66 15.87 -3.90 0.48
CA ARG A 66 17.22 -3.29 0.57
C ARG A 66 17.71 -2.67 -0.74
N THR A 67 17.37 -3.27 -1.87
CA THR A 67 17.86 -2.80 -3.19
C THR A 67 17.02 -1.68 -3.78
N LYS A 68 15.75 -1.56 -3.36
CA LYS A 68 14.81 -0.55 -3.85
C LYS A 68 14.18 0.25 -2.72
N LEU A 69 13.16 -0.29 -2.02
CA LEU A 69 12.31 0.51 -1.12
C LEU A 69 13.09 1.33 -0.08
N LEU A 70 14.06 0.72 0.60
CA LEU A 70 14.91 1.36 1.61
C LEU A 70 16.28 1.77 1.07
N ASN A 71 16.48 1.75 -0.26
CA ASN A 71 17.74 2.19 -0.85
C ASN A 71 17.73 3.71 -1.01
N PRO A 72 18.68 4.45 -0.39
CA PRO A 72 18.73 5.90 -0.50
C PRO A 72 18.75 6.41 -1.94
N LYS A 73 19.45 5.73 -2.86
CA LYS A 73 19.49 6.14 -4.28
C LYS A 73 18.13 6.03 -4.96
N TRP A 74 17.33 5.04 -4.58
CA TRP A 74 15.98 4.86 -5.12
C TRP A 74 15.01 5.87 -4.50
N ILE A 75 15.13 6.13 -3.19
CA ILE A 75 14.33 7.15 -2.48
C ILE A 75 14.58 8.53 -3.08
N GLU A 76 15.85 8.93 -3.23
CA GLU A 76 16.23 10.18 -3.90
C GLU A 76 15.77 10.20 -5.37
N GLY A 77 15.72 9.03 -6.00
CA GLY A 77 15.07 8.81 -7.30
C GLY A 77 13.62 9.26 -7.31
N MET A 78 12.84 8.76 -6.36
CA MET A 78 11.42 9.04 -6.22
C MET A 78 11.16 10.49 -5.82
N LYS A 79 11.97 11.07 -4.92
CA LYS A 79 11.82 12.46 -4.48
C LYS A 79 11.83 13.47 -5.64
N ARG A 80 12.59 13.21 -6.70
CA ARG A 80 12.60 14.06 -7.92
C ARG A 80 11.26 14.15 -8.65
N HIS A 81 10.31 13.27 -8.33
CA HIS A 81 8.97 13.23 -8.92
C HIS A 81 7.88 13.76 -7.98
N GLY A 82 8.23 14.42 -6.87
CA GLY A 82 7.30 15.12 -5.97
C GLY A 82 6.10 14.27 -5.56
N TYR A 83 4.88 14.76 -5.84
CA TYR A 83 3.62 14.12 -5.47
C TYR A 83 3.53 12.66 -5.93
N LYS A 84 3.94 12.38 -7.17
CA LYS A 84 3.89 11.03 -7.76
C LYS A 84 4.89 10.10 -7.09
N GLY A 85 6.10 10.59 -6.83
CA GLY A 85 7.14 9.84 -6.14
C GLY A 85 6.73 9.44 -4.72
N ALA A 86 6.19 10.39 -3.96
CA ALA A 86 5.63 10.12 -2.64
C ALA A 86 4.49 9.08 -2.68
N GLY A 87 3.56 9.21 -3.63
CA GLY A 87 2.48 8.24 -3.83
C GLY A 87 2.98 6.84 -4.22
N ASP A 88 4.06 6.72 -4.98
CA ASP A 88 4.65 5.43 -5.34
C ASP A 88 5.39 4.76 -4.18
N ILE A 89 6.04 5.54 -3.31
CA ILE A 89 6.60 5.04 -2.06
C ILE A 89 5.49 4.47 -1.18
N SER A 90 4.42 5.24 -0.95
CA SER A 90 3.27 4.80 -0.14
C SER A 90 2.64 3.51 -0.68
N LYS A 91 2.45 3.40 -2.00
CA LYS A 91 1.97 2.16 -2.64
C LYS A 91 2.90 0.97 -2.38
N ARG A 92 4.22 1.16 -2.39
CA ARG A 92 5.18 0.06 -2.11
C ARG A 92 5.12 -0.35 -0.64
N VAL A 93 5.00 0.59 0.29
CA VAL A 93 4.79 0.27 1.72
C VAL A 93 3.50 -0.52 1.92
N GLY A 94 2.39 -0.11 1.30
CA GLY A 94 1.13 -0.87 1.34
C GLY A 94 1.25 -2.29 0.76
N ARG A 95 2.18 -2.52 -0.18
CA ARG A 95 2.46 -3.86 -0.71
C ARG A 95 3.30 -4.70 0.24
N VAL A 96 4.21 -4.11 1.02
CA VAL A 96 4.89 -4.80 2.14
C VAL A 96 3.86 -5.33 3.13
N TYR A 97 2.93 -4.46 3.56
CA TYR A 97 1.80 -4.84 4.41
C TYR A 97 0.96 -5.98 3.80
N GLY A 98 0.66 -5.91 2.50
CA GLY A 98 -0.10 -6.94 1.80
C GLY A 98 0.59 -8.30 1.77
N TRP A 99 1.91 -8.32 1.57
CA TRP A 99 2.72 -9.54 1.67
C TRP A 99 2.69 -10.12 3.08
N GLU A 100 2.85 -9.29 4.10
CA GLU A 100 2.81 -9.78 5.48
C GLU A 100 1.43 -10.35 5.84
N SER A 101 0.37 -9.62 5.49
CA SER A 101 -1.02 -10.05 5.71
C SER A 101 -1.38 -11.38 5.05
N THR A 102 -0.67 -11.78 4.00
CA THR A 102 -0.99 -12.97 3.21
C THR A 102 0.00 -14.11 3.38
N THR A 103 1.23 -13.81 3.80
CA THR A 103 2.31 -14.80 3.84
C THR A 103 3.08 -14.86 5.15
N GLN A 104 3.05 -13.84 6.01
CA GLN A 104 3.88 -13.82 7.23
C GLN A 104 5.37 -14.05 6.96
N GLU A 105 5.86 -13.53 5.82
CA GLU A 105 7.25 -13.68 5.37
C GLU A 105 8.02 -12.33 5.41
N VAL A 106 7.43 -11.27 5.96
CA VAL A 106 8.07 -9.96 6.12
C VAL A 106 8.64 -9.86 7.53
N ASP A 107 9.94 -9.60 7.65
CA ASP A 107 10.56 -9.42 8.97
C ASP A 107 10.13 -8.09 9.62
N ASP A 108 10.00 -8.08 10.96
CA ASP A 108 9.64 -6.89 11.74
C ASP A 108 10.56 -5.68 11.50
N TRP A 109 11.88 -5.92 11.33
CA TRP A 109 12.85 -4.85 11.08
C TRP A 109 12.53 -4.06 9.81
N ILE A 110 11.85 -4.66 8.83
CA ILE A 110 11.45 -3.97 7.60
C ILE A 110 10.44 -2.87 7.93
N PHE A 111 9.48 -3.14 8.81
CA PHE A 111 8.50 -2.15 9.24
C PHE A 111 9.14 -1.07 10.12
N ASP A 112 10.03 -1.45 11.05
CA ASP A 112 10.79 -0.50 11.87
C ASP A 112 11.60 0.47 10.99
N GLU A 113 12.28 -0.04 9.96
CA GLU A 113 13.07 0.77 9.03
C GLU A 113 12.19 1.62 8.10
N ILE A 114 11.02 1.13 7.67
CA ILE A 114 10.06 1.93 6.89
C ILE A 114 9.56 3.11 7.74
N ALA A 115 9.18 2.87 8.99
CA ALA A 115 8.75 3.92 9.91
C ALA A 115 9.88 4.94 10.13
N SER A 116 11.08 4.45 10.45
CA SER A 116 12.25 5.28 10.70
C SER A 116 12.64 6.11 9.48
N THR A 117 12.67 5.49 8.31
CA THR A 117 13.10 6.13 7.06
C THR A 117 12.08 7.14 6.55
N PHE A 118 10.80 6.79 6.46
CA PHE A 118 9.85 7.65 5.75
C PHE A 118 9.09 8.61 6.65
N ILE A 119 8.92 8.28 7.93
CA ILE A 119 8.08 9.04 8.85
C ILE A 119 8.90 9.71 9.95
N LEU A 120 9.87 9.01 10.56
CA LEU A 120 10.65 9.57 11.68
C LEU A 120 11.84 10.43 11.22
N ASP A 121 12.44 10.12 10.07
CA ASP A 121 13.46 10.96 9.45
C ASP A 121 12.88 12.32 9.04
N LYS A 122 13.54 13.39 9.46
CA LYS A 122 13.05 14.76 9.28
C LYS A 122 13.02 15.19 7.83
N GLU A 123 13.98 14.74 7.01
CA GLU A 123 14.08 15.14 5.61
C GLU A 123 12.98 14.47 4.79
N ASN A 124 12.82 13.16 4.94
CA ASN A 124 11.76 12.41 4.28
C ASN A 124 10.38 12.85 4.74
N ARG A 125 10.18 13.07 6.05
CA ARG A 125 8.94 13.62 6.59
C ARG A 125 8.57 14.94 5.91
N ARG A 126 9.52 15.88 5.84
CA ARG A 126 9.30 17.17 5.18
C ARG A 126 8.97 17.00 3.70
N PHE A 127 9.66 16.10 2.99
CA PHE A 127 9.33 15.78 1.61
C PHE A 127 7.87 15.35 1.45
N PHE A 128 7.38 14.45 2.31
CA PHE A 128 5.97 14.05 2.25
C PHE A 128 5.02 15.20 2.60
N GLN A 129 5.31 15.97 3.65
CA GLN A 129 4.49 17.12 4.06
C GLN A 129 4.35 18.17 2.94
N ASP A 130 5.43 18.43 2.22
CA ASP A 130 5.48 19.43 1.15
C ASP A 130 4.81 18.93 -0.14
N TYR A 131 5.02 17.65 -0.50
CA TYR A 131 4.61 17.14 -1.81
C TYR A 131 3.37 16.26 -1.83
N ASN A 132 3.14 15.42 -0.81
CA ASN A 132 1.98 14.53 -0.74
C ASN A 132 1.72 14.05 0.70
N PRO A 133 1.03 14.85 1.52
CA PRO A 133 0.77 14.46 2.91
C PRO A 133 -0.15 13.28 3.08
N TRP A 134 -1.08 13.07 2.15
CA TRP A 134 -1.97 11.90 2.15
C TRP A 134 -1.18 10.60 1.99
N ALA A 135 -0.08 10.62 1.25
CA ALA A 135 0.83 9.48 1.17
C ALA A 135 1.55 9.22 2.51
N MET A 136 1.89 10.29 3.27
CA MET A 136 2.46 10.18 4.62
C MET A 136 1.47 9.55 5.59
N GLU A 137 0.23 10.03 5.54
CA GLU A 137 -0.87 9.55 6.36
C GLU A 137 -1.12 8.06 6.10
N GLU A 138 -1.28 7.68 4.83
CA GLU A 138 -1.51 6.29 4.44
C GLU A 138 -0.38 5.37 4.93
N ILE A 139 0.89 5.78 4.81
CA ILE A 139 2.03 5.00 5.31
C ILE A 139 1.92 4.83 6.83
N THR A 140 1.70 5.93 7.56
CA THR A 140 1.65 5.93 9.03
C THR A 140 0.48 5.09 9.53
N ARG A 141 -0.71 5.29 8.98
CA ARG A 141 -1.91 4.51 9.29
C ARG A 141 -1.70 3.03 9.02
N ARG A 142 -1.08 2.67 7.90
CA ARG A 142 -0.82 1.26 7.55
C ARG A 142 0.18 0.60 8.49
N LEU A 143 1.20 1.32 8.95
CA LEU A 143 2.16 0.82 9.94
C LEU A 143 1.46 0.57 11.29
N LEU A 144 0.66 1.52 11.77
CA LEU A 144 -0.13 1.35 12.99
C LEU A 144 -1.15 0.20 12.87
N GLU A 145 -1.76 0.05 11.70
CA GLU A 145 -2.63 -1.09 11.40
C GLU A 145 -1.86 -2.42 11.45
N ALA A 146 -0.63 -2.47 10.92
CA ALA A 146 0.22 -3.66 10.98
C ALA A 146 0.48 -4.10 12.43
N GLU A 147 0.86 -3.15 13.29
CA GLU A 147 1.10 -3.44 14.72
C GLU A 147 -0.16 -3.91 15.42
N SER A 148 -1.28 -3.19 15.28
CA SER A 148 -2.56 -3.56 15.91
C SER A 148 -3.10 -4.93 15.47
N ARG A 149 -2.76 -5.38 14.26
CA ARG A 149 -3.13 -6.70 13.72
C ARG A 149 -2.13 -7.80 14.05
N GLY A 150 -1.05 -7.50 14.77
CA GLY A 150 0.02 -8.45 15.09
C GLY A 150 0.86 -8.89 13.87
N LEU A 151 0.84 -8.09 12.80
CA LEU A 151 1.65 -8.29 11.60
C LEU A 151 3.05 -7.69 11.76
N TRP A 152 3.22 -6.79 12.72
CA TRP A 152 4.48 -6.15 13.04
C TRP A 152 4.66 -6.11 14.55
N ASN A 153 5.67 -6.81 15.05
CA ASN A 153 6.12 -6.69 16.43
C ASN A 153 7.15 -5.56 16.52
N ALA A 154 6.63 -4.35 16.68
CA ALA A 154 7.42 -3.12 16.60
C ALA A 154 8.44 -2.96 17.72
N ASN A 155 9.57 -2.32 17.38
CA ASN A 155 10.42 -1.72 18.40
C ASN A 155 9.58 -0.67 19.19
N PRO A 156 9.50 -0.78 20.54
CA PRO A 156 8.67 0.12 21.34
C PRO A 156 8.97 1.61 21.15
N ASP A 157 10.25 1.97 20.99
CA ASP A 157 10.67 3.35 20.80
C ASP A 157 10.23 3.89 19.43
N VAL A 158 10.33 3.05 18.39
CA VAL A 158 9.86 3.38 17.03
C VAL A 158 8.35 3.55 17.02
N LEU A 159 7.62 2.63 17.66
CA LEU A 159 6.16 2.66 17.74
C LEU A 159 5.66 3.90 18.49
N GLN A 160 6.29 4.25 19.61
CA GLN A 160 5.94 5.44 20.37
C GLN A 160 6.15 6.70 19.51
N ALA A 161 7.33 6.86 18.91
CA ALA A 161 7.63 8.01 18.06
C ALA A 161 6.70 8.10 16.84
N LEU A 162 6.29 6.95 16.28
CA LEU A 162 5.33 6.87 15.19
C LEU A 162 3.94 7.36 15.62
N ARG A 163 3.46 6.94 16.80
CA ARG A 163 2.16 7.38 17.36
C ARG A 163 2.16 8.88 17.66
N GLU A 164 3.23 9.41 18.24
CA GLU A 164 3.38 10.85 18.48
C GLU A 164 3.35 11.64 17.16
N THR A 165 4.11 11.19 16.16
CA THR A 165 4.12 11.80 14.82
C THR A 165 2.75 11.74 14.14
N TYR A 166 1.99 10.66 14.35
CA TYR A 166 0.65 10.51 13.79
C TYR A 166 -0.31 11.57 14.33
N VAL A 167 -0.29 11.84 15.64
CA VAL A 167 -1.12 12.89 16.26
C VAL A 167 -0.74 14.29 15.75
N GLU A 168 0.56 14.58 15.63
CA GLU A 168 1.04 15.84 15.06
C GLU A 168 0.54 16.04 13.61
N MET A 169 0.58 14.96 12.82
CA MET A 169 0.16 14.97 11.43
C MET A 169 -1.35 15.15 11.28
N GLU A 170 -2.18 14.49 12.10
CA GLU A 170 -3.63 14.68 12.12
C GLU A 170 -3.98 16.15 12.43
N GLY A 171 -3.37 16.74 13.47
CA GLY A 171 -3.61 18.15 13.81
C GLY A 171 -3.26 19.10 12.65
N TRP A 172 -2.13 18.86 11.99
CA TRP A 172 -1.73 19.66 10.83
C TRP A 172 -2.63 19.44 9.59
N LEU A 173 -3.09 18.21 9.35
CA LEU A 173 -4.03 17.90 8.27
C LEU A 173 -5.37 18.59 8.51
N GLU A 174 -5.89 18.53 9.73
CA GLU A 174 -7.12 19.21 10.14
C GLU A 174 -7.03 20.73 9.95
N GLU A 175 -5.92 21.35 10.39
CA GLU A 175 -5.67 22.78 10.17
C GLU A 175 -5.67 23.14 8.68
N LYS A 176 -4.96 22.36 7.85
CA LYS A 176 -4.95 22.58 6.40
C LYS A 176 -6.31 22.35 5.75
N MET A 177 -7.10 21.39 6.24
CA MET A 177 -8.43 21.10 5.73
C MET A 177 -9.46 22.16 6.14
N GLY A 178 -9.30 22.80 7.29
CA GLY A 178 -10.15 23.89 7.76
C GLY A 178 -10.21 25.10 6.83
N ASP A 179 -9.18 25.30 6.00
CA ASP A 179 -9.09 26.35 4.97
C ASP A 179 -9.58 25.91 3.57
N ILE A 180 -9.97 24.64 3.38
CA ILE A 180 -10.40 24.12 2.06
C ILE A 180 -11.92 24.18 1.92
N GLU A 181 -12.44 25.37 1.59
CA GLU A 181 -13.70 25.50 0.85
C GLU A 181 -13.44 25.28 -0.66
N GLY A 182 -13.05 24.06 -1.08
CA GLY A 182 -12.90 23.77 -2.51
C GLY A 182 -12.07 22.57 -2.93
N ALA A 183 -12.77 21.56 -3.47
CA ALA A 183 -12.33 20.52 -4.41
C ALA A 183 -10.84 20.10 -4.43
N PHE A 184 -10.37 19.46 -3.36
CA PHE A 184 -9.25 18.53 -3.45
C PHE A 184 -9.78 17.10 -3.41
N GLN A 185 -10.02 16.52 -4.60
CA GLN A 185 -10.65 15.20 -4.72
C GLN A 185 -9.60 14.07 -4.68
N GLY A 186 -9.26 13.66 -3.46
CA GLY A 186 -8.66 12.36 -3.17
C GLY A 186 -9.74 11.38 -2.72
N GLY A 187 -10.56 10.89 -3.65
CA GLY A 187 -11.45 9.74 -3.41
C GLY A 187 -12.70 9.99 -2.55
N SER A 188 -13.45 11.08 -2.78
CA SER A 188 -14.83 11.14 -2.29
C SER A 188 -15.74 10.26 -3.16
N VAL A 189 -16.51 9.36 -2.53
CA VAL A 189 -17.78 8.94 -3.10
C VAL A 189 -18.78 10.00 -2.67
N ASP A 190 -19.02 10.98 -3.53
CA ASP A 190 -20.10 11.94 -3.29
C ASP A 190 -21.42 11.20 -3.48
N VAL A 191 -22.11 10.91 -2.37
CA VAL A 191 -23.48 10.39 -2.40
C VAL A 191 -24.39 11.56 -2.77
N PHE A 192 -24.60 11.76 -4.07
CA PHE A 192 -25.59 12.70 -4.57
C PHE A 192 -27.00 12.18 -4.25
N SER A 193 -27.81 13.02 -3.61
CA SER A 193 -29.24 12.77 -3.47
C SER A 193 -29.97 13.13 -4.77
N SER A 194 -31.19 12.62 -4.96
CA SER A 194 -32.01 12.94 -6.14
C SER A 194 -32.30 14.44 -6.29
N GLU A 195 -32.10 15.23 -5.23
CA GLU A 195 -32.33 16.67 -5.21
C GLU A 195 -31.15 17.47 -5.79
N ASP A 196 -29.93 16.91 -5.78
CA ASP A 196 -28.70 17.64 -6.12
C ASP A 196 -28.43 17.73 -7.63
N VAL A 197 -29.17 16.98 -8.44
CA VAL A 197 -28.93 16.91 -9.88
C VAL A 197 -30.25 16.99 -10.63
N LYS A 198 -30.59 18.19 -11.11
CA LYS A 198 -31.82 18.54 -11.85
C LYS A 198 -32.14 17.62 -13.04
N GLU A 199 -31.13 16.92 -13.57
CA GLU A 199 -31.24 16.01 -14.70
C GLU A 199 -31.79 14.62 -14.32
N TRP A 200 -31.67 14.21 -13.05
CA TRP A 200 -32.09 12.86 -12.61
C TRP A 200 -33.59 12.65 -12.69
N ASP A 201 -34.39 13.68 -12.45
CA ASP A 201 -35.85 13.58 -12.61
C ASP A 201 -36.26 13.31 -14.06
N ARG A 202 -35.46 13.75 -15.05
CA ARG A 202 -35.69 13.45 -16.46
C ARG A 202 -35.28 12.02 -16.78
N ILE A 203 -34.12 11.59 -16.31
CA ILE A 203 -33.57 10.23 -16.51
C ILE A 203 -34.46 9.19 -15.83
N MET A 204 -34.94 9.44 -14.61
CA MET A 204 -35.82 8.53 -13.87
C MET A 204 -37.22 8.44 -14.49
N ARG A 205 -37.72 9.52 -15.09
CA ARG A 205 -38.98 9.50 -15.87
C ARG A 205 -38.85 8.73 -17.18
N GLU A 206 -37.74 8.89 -17.90
CA GLU A 206 -37.44 8.09 -19.09
C GLU A 206 -37.19 6.61 -18.76
N PHE A 207 -36.58 6.33 -17.61
CA PHE A 207 -36.37 4.96 -17.15
C PHE A 207 -37.70 4.29 -16.77
N LYS A 208 -38.54 4.96 -15.98
CA LYS A 208 -39.89 4.45 -15.64
C LYS A 208 -40.77 4.24 -16.86
N SER A 209 -40.75 5.16 -17.84
CA SER A 209 -41.57 4.97 -19.04
C SER A 209 -41.11 3.78 -19.88
N LYS A 210 -39.80 3.51 -19.98
CA LYS A 210 -39.28 2.31 -20.66
C LYS A 210 -39.61 1.01 -19.92
N VAL A 211 -39.50 1.01 -18.59
CA VAL A 211 -39.83 -0.16 -17.76
C VAL A 211 -41.33 -0.47 -17.80
N ASP A 212 -42.21 0.54 -17.82
CA ASP A 212 -43.66 0.35 -17.93
C ASP A 212 -44.11 -0.10 -19.33
N THR A 213 -43.28 0.09 -20.36
CA THR A 213 -43.60 -0.35 -21.74
C THR A 213 -43.12 -1.78 -22.04
N GLU A 214 -42.21 -2.35 -21.22
CA GLU A 214 -41.71 -3.72 -21.36
C GLU A 214 -42.49 -4.77 -20.55
N PHE A 215 -43.50 -4.36 -19.77
CA PHE A 215 -44.32 -5.26 -18.95
C PHE A 215 -45.83 -5.26 -19.28
N HIS A 216 -46.23 -4.86 -20.49
CA HIS A 216 -47.56 -5.13 -21.07
C HIS A 216 -47.46 -5.81 -22.43
#